data_AF-A0A962PSR7-F1
#
_entry.id   AF-A0A962PSR7-F1
#
_cell.length_a   1.000
_cell.length_b   1.000
_cell.length_c   1.000
_cell.angle_alpha   90.00
_cell.angle_beta   90.00
_cell.angle_gamma   90.00
#
_symmetry.space_group_name_H-M   'P 1'
#
loop_
_entity.id
_entity.type
_entity.pdbx_description
1 polymer ?
#
loop_
_entity_poly.entity_id
_entity_poly.type
_entity_poly.pdbx_seq_one_letter_code
_entity_poly.pdbx_strand_id
1 'polypeptide(L)'
;MDFIVAFLELMEAEGRSLRRAVVSVAWQVALMTVAAIVLLVGVVLLGRSLYGFLAASLSPDAAFALVGSLAILLGGGVLWKLYRNDL
;
A
#
# COMPACT_ATOMS: atom_id res chain seq x y z
N MET A 1 -9.95 32.73 37.96
CA MET A 1 -8.73 31.90 38.10
C MET A 1 -9.03 30.47 37.68
N ASP A 2 -10.04 29.83 38.28
CA ASP A 2 -10.41 28.42 37.99
C ASP A 2 -10.71 28.12 36.52
N PHE A 3 -11.33 29.06 35.80
CA PHE A 3 -11.65 28.88 34.38
C PHE A 3 -10.39 28.78 33.49
N ILE A 4 -9.33 29.50 33.83
CA ILE A 4 -8.06 29.46 33.08
C ILE A 4 -7.35 28.12 33.32
N VAL A 5 -7.40 27.64 34.57
CA VAL A 5 -6.83 26.33 34.94
C VAL A 5 -7.57 25.20 34.22
N ALA A 6 -8.90 25.21 34.24
CA ALA A 6 -9.71 24.20 33.55
C ALA A 6 -9.49 24.21 32.03
N PHE A 7 -9.31 25.39 31.42
CA PHE A 7 -9.01 25.51 29.99
C PHE A 7 -7.62 24.93 29.65
N LEU A 8 -6.61 25.20 30.48
CA LEU A 8 -5.26 24.67 30.29
C LEU A 8 -5.23 23.14 30.45
N GLU A 9 -5.95 22.59 31.43
CA GLU A 9 -6.06 21.14 31.62
C GLU A 9 -6.73 20.45 30.43
N LEU A 10 -7.76 21.08 29.85
CA LEU A 10 -8.42 20.59 28.65
C LEU A 10 -7.47 20.59 27.45
N MET A 11 -6.75 21.69 27.21
CA MET A 11 -5.75 21.79 26.15
C MET A 11 -4.63 20.75 26.31
N GLU A 12 -4.17 20.49 27.53
CA GLU A 12 -3.16 19.48 27.80
C GLU A 12 -3.68 18.06 27.53
N ALA A 13 -4.94 17.79 27.88
CA ALA A 13 -5.61 16.52 27.57
C ALA A 13 -5.79 16.30 26.06
N GLU A 14 -6.24 17.32 25.33
CA GLU A 14 -6.37 17.29 23.87
C GLU A 14 -5.00 17.12 23.19
N GLY A 15 -3.97 17.84 23.66
CA GLY A 15 -2.60 17.69 23.16
C GLY A 15 -2.04 16.28 23.33
N ARG A 16 -2.28 15.64 24.48
CA ARG A 16 -1.91 14.22 24.72
C ARG A 16 -2.71 13.26 23.84
N SER A 17 -3.99 13.57 23.57
CA SER A 17 -4.82 12.78 22.66
C SER A 17 -4.29 12.86 21.22
N LEU A 18 -4.06 14.08 20.73
CA LEU A 18 -3.56 14.35 19.39
C LEU A 18 -2.18 13.72 19.18
N ARG A 19 -1.27 13.84 20.15
CA ARG A 19 0.05 13.20 20.07
C ARG A 19 -0.06 11.68 19.91
N ARG A 20 -0.95 11.02 20.66
CA ARG A 20 -1.17 9.57 20.54
C ARG A 20 -1.76 9.20 19.18
N ALA A 21 -2.72 9.97 18.69
CA ALA A 21 -3.32 9.76 17.38
C ALA A 21 -2.27 9.93 16.26
N VAL A 22 -1.47 11.00 16.30
CA VAL A 22 -0.39 11.26 15.33
C VAL A 22 0.63 10.14 15.33
N VAL A 23 1.11 9.69 16.50
CA VAL A 23 2.07 8.59 16.57
C VAL A 23 1.48 7.29 16.03
N SER A 24 0.21 7.01 16.33
CA SER A 24 -0.47 5.82 15.80
C SER A 24 -0.59 5.87 14.28
N VAL A 25 -1.04 6.99 13.71
CA VAL A 25 -1.15 7.17 12.26
C VAL A 25 0.21 7.09 11.60
N ALA A 26 1.24 7.74 12.16
CA ALA A 26 2.60 7.68 11.64
C ALA A 26 3.12 6.23 11.59
N TRP A 27 2.84 5.44 12.63
CA TRP A 27 3.20 4.02 12.65
C TRP A 27 2.44 3.21 11.60
N GLN A 28 1.14 3.44 11.44
CA GLN A 28 0.33 2.79 10.41
C GLN A 28 0.85 3.10 9.00
N VAL A 29 1.13 4.38 8.71
CA VAL A 29 1.69 4.81 7.43
C VAL A 29 3.06 4.18 7.18
N ALA A 30 3.93 4.14 8.19
CA ALA A 30 5.23 3.48 8.08
C ALA A 30 5.10 1.99 7.74
N LEU A 31 4.22 1.26 8.45
CA LEU A 31 3.96 -0.16 8.18
C LEU A 31 3.36 -0.38 6.79
N MET A 32 2.39 0.44 6.38
CA MET A 32 1.80 0.36 5.03
C MET A 32 2.85 0.61 3.95
N THR A 33 3.76 1.56 4.19
CA THR A 33 4.86 1.87 3.26
C THR A 33 5.82 0.69 3.13
N VAL A 34 6.23 0.09 4.25
CA VAL A 34 7.09 -1.10 4.26
C VAL A 34 6.39 -2.27 3.55
N ALA A 35 5.12 -2.51 3.85
CA ALA A 35 4.34 -3.56 3.21
C ALA A 35 4.24 -3.35 1.68
N ALA A 36 3.99 -2.12 1.24
CA ALA A 36 3.96 -1.77 -0.18
C ALA A 36 5.30 -2.02 -0.87
N ILE A 37 6.42 -1.64 -0.25
CA ILE A 37 7.77 -1.89 -0.77
C ILE A 37 8.03 -3.39 -0.91
N VAL A 38 7.76 -4.17 0.14
CA VAL A 38 7.95 -5.63 0.11
C VAL A 38 7.10 -6.27 -0.99
N LEU A 39 5.85 -5.84 -1.12
CA LEU A 39 4.95 -6.34 -2.16
C LEU A 39 5.46 -6.00 -3.56
N LEU A 40 5.92 -4.76 -3.79
CA LEU A 40 6.51 -4.36 -5.07
C LEU A 40 7.74 -5.19 -5.42
N VAL A 41 8.64 -5.41 -4.46
CA VAL A 41 9.83 -6.27 -4.65
C VAL A 41 9.40 -7.69 -5.01
N GLY A 42 8.43 -8.25 -4.30
CA GLY A 42 7.88 -9.58 -4.58
C GLY A 42 7.31 -9.69 -6.00
N VAL A 43 6.50 -8.71 -6.42
CA VAL A 43 5.91 -8.68 -7.77
C VAL A 43 6.99 -8.59 -8.85
N VAL A 44 8.02 -7.77 -8.67
CA VAL A 44 9.14 -7.67 -9.63
C VAL A 44 9.91 -8.99 -9.72
N LEU A 45 10.21 -9.63 -8.58
CA LEU A 45 10.91 -10.92 -8.56
C LEU A 45 10.07 -12.04 -9.20
N LEU A 46 8.77 -12.10 -8.89
CA LEU A 46 7.86 -13.06 -9.51
C LEU A 46 7.76 -12.84 -11.03
N GLY A 47 7.59 -11.59 -11.47
CA GLY A 47 7.55 -11.25 -12.89
C GLY A 47 8.85 -11.64 -13.61
N ARG A 48 10.00 -11.39 -12.99
CA ARG A 48 11.32 -11.78 -13.53
C ARG A 48 11.48 -13.30 -13.61
N SER A 49 11.10 -14.02 -12.57
CA SER A 49 11.18 -15.49 -12.54
C SER A 49 10.24 -16.13 -13.56
N LEU A 50 9.00 -15.63 -13.64
CA LEU A 50 8.00 -16.08 -14.61
C LEU A 50 8.48 -15.81 -16.04
N TYR A 51 8.97 -14.61 -16.32
CA TYR A 51 9.55 -14.28 -17.62
C TYR A 51 10.72 -15.21 -17.97
N GLY A 52 11.65 -15.43 -17.05
CA GLY A 52 12.77 -16.34 -17.26
C GLY A 52 12.33 -17.77 -17.59
N PHE A 53 11.32 -18.28 -16.88
CA PHE A 53 10.74 -19.60 -17.13
C PHE A 53 10.07 -19.67 -18.52
N LEU A 54 9.27 -18.66 -18.89
CA LEU A 54 8.62 -18.62 -20.19
C LEU A 54 9.63 -18.46 -21.34
N ALA A 55 10.62 -17.58 -21.17
CA ALA A 55 11.65 -17.34 -22.17
C ALA A 55 12.56 -18.56 -22.41
N ALA A 56 12.62 -19.49 -21.45
CA ALA A 56 13.30 -20.77 -21.65
C ALA A 56 12.50 -21.73 -22.56
N SER A 57 11.19 -21.52 -22.72
CA SER A 57 10.28 -22.41 -23.46
C SER A 57 9.66 -21.76 -24.71
N LEU A 58 9.71 -20.43 -24.83
CA LEU A 58 9.04 -19.61 -25.84
C LEU A 58 9.99 -18.53 -26.37
N SER A 59 9.61 -17.88 -27.49
CA SER A 59 10.32 -16.68 -27.93
C SER A 59 10.18 -15.55 -26.89
N PRO A 60 11.20 -14.67 -26.76
CA PRO A 60 11.18 -13.56 -25.81
C PRO A 60 9.93 -12.68 -25.93
N ASP A 61 9.50 -12.40 -27.16
CA ASP A 61 8.34 -11.56 -27.44
C ASP A 61 7.03 -12.19 -26.94
N ALA A 62 6.87 -13.52 -27.12
CA ALA A 62 5.72 -14.25 -26.63
C ALA A 62 5.68 -14.31 -25.09
N ALA A 63 6.86 -14.47 -24.46
CA ALA A 63 6.98 -14.45 -23.00
C ALA A 63 6.59 -13.08 -22.41
N PHE A 64 7.04 -11.97 -23.02
CA PHE A 64 6.63 -10.62 -22.60
C PHE A 64 5.14 -10.37 -22.79
N ALA A 65 4.55 -10.80 -23.91
CA ALA A 65 3.12 -10.65 -24.16
C ALA A 65 2.27 -11.38 -23.09
N LEU A 66 2.70 -12.58 -22.68
CA LEU A 66 2.00 -13.35 -21.64
C LEU A 66 2.15 -12.74 -20.25
N VAL A 67 3.37 -12.34 -19.85
CA VAL A 67 3.58 -11.69 -18.54
C VAL A 67 2.87 -10.33 -18.47
N GLY A 68 2.90 -9.55 -19.56
CA GLY A 68 2.23 -8.25 -19.65
C GLY A 68 0.69 -8.38 -19.61
N SER A 69 0.12 -9.33 -20.34
CA SER A 69 -1.33 -9.58 -20.30
C SER A 69 -1.81 -10.02 -18.91
N LEU A 70 -1.06 -10.88 -18.22
CA LEU A 70 -1.35 -11.24 -16.83
C LEU A 70 -1.31 -10.02 -15.90
N ALA A 71 -0.31 -9.15 -16.04
CA ALA A 71 -0.20 -7.93 -15.24
C ALA A 71 -1.39 -6.98 -15.48
N ILE A 72 -1.82 -6.83 -16.74
CA ILE A 72 -2.99 -6.02 -17.10
C ILE A 72 -4.28 -6.63 -16.52
N LEU A 73 -4.46 -7.94 -16.58
CA LEU A 73 -5.64 -8.61 -16.02
C LEU A 73 -5.70 -8.45 -14.49
N LEU A 74 -4.57 -8.58 -13.81
CA LEU A 74 -4.49 -8.37 -12.36
C LEU A 74 -4.76 -6.91 -11.99
N GLY A 75 -4.08 -5.96 -12.65
CA GLY A 75 -4.28 -4.53 -12.40
C GLY A 75 -5.70 -4.06 -12.72
N GLY A 76 -6.23 -4.47 -13.87
CA GLY A 76 -7.60 -4.19 -14.28
C GLY A 76 -8.65 -4.81 -13.35
N GLY A 77 -8.43 -6.04 -12.88
CA GLY A 77 -9.33 -6.70 -11.92
C GLY A 77 -9.37 -6.01 -10.56
N VAL A 78 -8.23 -5.52 -10.07
CA VAL A 78 -8.15 -4.73 -8.83
C VAL A 78 -8.86 -3.38 -9.01
N LEU A 79 -8.57 -2.64 -10.10
CA LEU A 79 -9.22 -1.37 -10.41
C LEU A 79 -10.74 -1.53 -10.52
N TRP A 80 -11.20 -2.61 -11.16
CA TRP A 80 -12.62 -2.92 -11.28
C TRP A 80 -13.28 -3.15 -9.92
N LYS A 81 -12.62 -3.90 -9.02
CA LYS A 81 -13.13 -4.11 -7.65
C LYS A 81 -13.17 -2.82 -6.83
N LEU A 82 -12.15 -1.97 -6.95
CA LEU A 82 -12.13 -0.67 -6.28
C LEU A 82 -13.30 0.19 -6.77
N TYR A 83 -13.44 0.35 -8.09
CA TYR A 83 -14.53 1.13 -8.67
C TYR A 83 -15.92 0.60 -8.28
N ARG A 84 -16.07 -0.72 -8.13
CA ARG A 84 -17.34 -1.32 -7.71
C ARG A 84 -17.70 -1.09 -6.23
N ASN A 85 -16.71 -0.93 -5.35
CA ASN A 85 -16.95 -0.76 -3.92
C ASN A 85 -17.24 0.70 -3.51
N ASP A 86 -17.03 1.65 -4.42
CA ASP A 86 -17.29 3.09 -4.20
C ASP A 86 -18.68 3.56 -4.70
N LEU A 87 -19.58 2.63 -5.09
CA LEU A 87 -20.99 2.83 -5.48
C LEU A 87 -21.93 2.11 -4.51
#